data_AF-A0A4U5NGP8-F1
#
_entry.id   AF-A0A4U5NGP8-F1
#
_cell.length_a   1.000
_cell.length_b   1.000
_cell.length_c   1.000
_cell.angle_alpha   90.00
_cell.angle_beta   90.00
_cell.angle_gamma   90.00
#
_symmetry.space_group_name_H-M   'P 1'
#
loop_
_entity.id
_entity.type
_entity.pdbx_description
1 polymer ?
#
loop_
_entity_poly.entity_id
_entity_poly.type
_entity_poly.pdbx_seq_one_letter_code
_entity_poly.pdbx_strand_id
1 'polypeptide(L)'
;MAADERIVKLRIVLTEKRQLGLHLKRDLLVKSVSPTTPAHGHFLEGDRITHVNGVAFNNVKDFNAYWEKNKTETLQHDFTIVRFGKSSKNSSKSSASKSVNLSTVVTTDAKPEKPEKLPVSEGSNDKPVTVAVTLNEDRKLGVKFSARKVVEVNEDSCAKGLIEKDDILTHFNGLKIHSNKDFISLWADYVGKTPEFTLLRKEDVARVEKIVEIMLRPNEKIGVTANDKMKVVAVRANSSADGLVKVGDEIIHINEIRVRSNDRMAELLAKIERGKLKMGVLRNTTAGDAKKTSVDEV
;
A
#
# COMPACT_ATOMS: atom_id res chain seq x y z
N MET A 1 13.59 2.93 -34.13
CA MET A 1 12.48 1.96 -34.26
C MET A 1 12.28 1.36 -32.88
N ALA A 2 11.14 1.61 -32.23
CA ALA A 2 10.81 0.95 -30.98
C ALA A 2 10.63 -0.55 -31.27
N ALA A 3 11.20 -1.42 -30.44
CA ALA A 3 10.92 -2.84 -30.54
C ALA A 3 9.45 -3.06 -30.15
N ASP A 4 8.73 -3.90 -30.89
CA ASP A 4 7.35 -4.29 -30.54
C ASP A 4 7.42 -5.11 -29.23
N GLU A 5 7.00 -4.52 -28.12
CA GLU A 5 6.97 -5.15 -26.80
C GLU A 5 5.59 -5.76 -26.57
N ARG A 6 5.56 -7.05 -26.25
CA ARG A 6 4.31 -7.77 -25.94
C ARG A 6 4.39 -8.43 -24.59
N ILE A 7 3.37 -8.20 -23.75
CA ILE A 7 3.23 -8.91 -22.48
C ILE A 7 2.63 -10.29 -22.76
N VAL A 8 3.31 -11.34 -22.29
CA VAL A 8 2.85 -12.72 -22.41
C VAL A 8 2.70 -13.31 -21.00
N LYS A 9 1.56 -13.96 -20.75
CA LYS A 9 1.32 -14.74 -19.53
C LYS A 9 1.56 -16.20 -19.84
N LEU A 10 2.42 -16.85 -19.06
CA LEU A 10 2.77 -18.25 -19.21
C LEU A 10 2.42 -18.98 -17.92
N ARG A 11 1.86 -20.18 -18.03
CA ARG A 11 1.65 -21.08 -16.90
C ARG A 11 2.53 -22.30 -17.09
N ILE A 12 3.39 -22.57 -16.11
CA ILE A 12 4.30 -23.71 -16.15
C ILE A 12 4.00 -24.60 -14.95
N VAL A 13 3.73 -25.86 -15.25
CA VAL A 13 3.50 -26.90 -14.24
C VAL A 13 4.79 -27.71 -14.11
N LEU A 14 5.36 -27.72 -12.91
CA LEU A 14 6.50 -28.56 -12.54
C LEU A 14 5.95 -29.89 -12.00
N THR A 15 6.35 -31.00 -12.61
CA THR A 15 5.90 -32.33 -12.17
C THR A 15 6.78 -32.94 -11.08
N GLU A 16 7.95 -32.37 -10.80
CA GLU A 16 8.95 -32.86 -9.85
C GLU A 16 9.79 -31.68 -9.33
N LYS A 17 10.72 -31.91 -8.37
CA LYS A 17 11.74 -30.93 -7.92
C LYS A 17 12.79 -30.58 -9.00
N ARG A 18 12.40 -30.56 -10.27
CA ARG A 18 13.26 -30.20 -11.40
C ARG A 18 13.53 -28.71 -11.39
N GLN A 19 14.72 -28.35 -11.84
CA GLN A 19 15.07 -26.95 -12.06
C GLN A 19 14.27 -26.39 -13.24
N LEU A 20 13.96 -25.09 -13.19
CA LEU A 20 13.25 -24.39 -14.27
C LEU A 20 14.01 -24.45 -15.60
N GLY A 21 15.36 -24.42 -15.54
CA GLY A 21 16.23 -24.46 -16.71
C GLY A 21 16.39 -23.15 -17.46
N LEU A 22 16.17 -22.02 -16.77
CA LEU A 22 16.42 -20.69 -17.30
C LEU A 22 17.80 -20.19 -16.89
N HIS A 23 18.57 -19.74 -17.87
CA HIS A 23 19.77 -18.95 -17.63
C HIS A 23 19.42 -17.47 -17.86
N LEU A 24 19.51 -16.64 -16.83
CA LEU A 24 19.16 -15.22 -16.89
C LEU A 24 20.42 -14.34 -16.95
N LYS A 25 20.36 -13.26 -17.75
CA LYS A 25 21.28 -12.11 -17.68
C LYS A 25 20.80 -11.12 -16.63
N ARG A 26 21.55 -10.02 -16.45
CA ARG A 26 21.07 -8.84 -15.72
C ARG A 26 19.68 -8.44 -16.22
N ASP A 27 18.89 -7.87 -15.32
CA ASP A 27 17.52 -7.40 -15.59
C ASP A 27 16.51 -8.49 -15.97
N LEU A 28 16.79 -9.75 -15.60
CA LEU A 28 15.90 -10.92 -15.79
C LEU A 28 15.62 -11.26 -17.26
N LEU A 29 16.54 -10.90 -18.14
CA LEU A 29 16.50 -11.30 -19.55
C LEU A 29 16.94 -12.76 -19.70
N VAL A 30 16.12 -13.57 -20.36
CA VAL A 30 16.41 -14.96 -20.70
C VAL A 30 17.57 -14.99 -21.70
N LYS A 31 18.70 -15.55 -21.27
CA LYS A 31 19.89 -15.77 -22.10
C LYS A 31 19.77 -17.07 -22.89
N SER A 32 19.35 -18.13 -22.22
CA SER A 32 19.20 -19.44 -22.82
C SER A 32 18.25 -20.28 -21.98
N VAL A 33 17.66 -21.28 -22.63
CA VAL A 33 16.70 -22.22 -22.03
C VAL A 33 17.23 -23.63 -22.25
N SER A 34 17.39 -24.40 -21.19
CA SER A 34 17.88 -25.78 -21.28
C SER A 34 16.82 -26.68 -21.96
N PRO A 35 17.18 -27.48 -22.98
CA PRO A 35 16.22 -28.22 -23.80
C PRO A 35 15.45 -29.33 -23.06
N THR A 36 15.96 -29.80 -21.92
CA THR A 36 15.39 -30.91 -21.14
C THR A 36 14.56 -30.43 -19.95
N THR A 37 14.22 -29.14 -19.90
CA THR A 37 13.60 -28.51 -18.73
C THR A 37 12.19 -27.98 -19.03
N PRO A 38 11.34 -27.81 -18.00
CA PRO A 38 9.97 -27.31 -18.19
C PRO A 38 9.87 -25.92 -18.84
N ALA A 39 10.94 -25.12 -18.82
CA ALA A 39 10.96 -23.83 -19.51
C ALA A 39 11.08 -23.96 -21.04
N HIS A 40 11.56 -25.11 -21.54
CA HIS A 40 11.79 -25.30 -22.97
C HIS A 40 10.47 -25.22 -23.75
N GLY A 41 10.46 -24.41 -24.83
CA GLY A 41 9.27 -24.16 -25.65
C GLY A 41 8.35 -23.06 -25.13
N HIS A 42 8.48 -22.64 -23.86
CA HIS A 42 7.67 -21.55 -23.27
C HIS A 42 8.39 -20.20 -23.33
N PHE A 43 9.69 -20.19 -23.00
CA PHE A 43 10.53 -19.00 -23.05
C PHE A 43 11.39 -18.96 -24.31
N LEU A 44 11.62 -17.74 -24.80
CA LEU A 44 12.54 -17.44 -25.88
C LEU A 44 13.73 -16.65 -25.34
N GLU A 45 14.90 -16.80 -25.97
CA GLU A 45 16.01 -15.89 -25.69
C GLU A 45 15.59 -14.44 -25.97
N GLY A 46 15.88 -13.56 -25.01
CA GLY A 46 15.47 -12.16 -25.01
C GLY A 46 14.18 -11.87 -24.24
N ASP A 47 13.39 -12.88 -23.86
CA ASP A 47 12.23 -12.65 -22.99
C ASP A 47 12.68 -12.06 -21.64
N ARG A 48 11.94 -11.09 -21.12
CA ARG A 48 12.19 -10.52 -19.79
C ARG A 48 11.14 -10.99 -18.81
N ILE A 49 11.56 -11.60 -17.71
CA ILE A 49 10.64 -11.99 -16.64
C ILE A 49 10.35 -10.77 -15.78
N THR A 50 9.06 -10.44 -15.63
CA THR A 50 8.63 -9.33 -14.75
C THR A 50 7.96 -9.85 -13.49
N HIS A 51 7.18 -10.94 -13.59
CA HIS A 51 6.46 -11.51 -12.43
C HIS A 51 6.47 -13.04 -12.41
N VAL A 52 6.39 -13.60 -11.20
CA VAL A 52 6.07 -15.01 -10.94
C VAL A 52 5.04 -15.07 -9.82
N ASN A 53 3.91 -15.72 -10.06
CA ASN A 53 2.79 -15.84 -9.12
C ASN A 53 2.36 -14.46 -8.55
N GLY A 54 2.30 -13.44 -9.41
CA GLY A 54 1.95 -12.06 -9.02
C GLY A 54 3.06 -11.27 -8.34
N VAL A 55 4.17 -11.88 -7.94
CA VAL A 55 5.31 -11.19 -7.32
C VAL A 55 6.21 -10.60 -8.40
N ALA A 56 6.49 -9.29 -8.30
CA ALA A 56 7.36 -8.57 -9.23
C ALA A 56 8.84 -8.77 -8.92
N PHE A 57 9.68 -8.86 -9.95
CA PHE A 57 11.13 -9.00 -9.82
C PHE A 57 11.88 -7.97 -10.66
N ASN A 58 12.92 -7.39 -10.07
CA ASN A 58 13.78 -6.40 -10.73
C ASN A 58 15.23 -6.84 -10.88
N ASN A 59 15.64 -7.93 -10.21
CA ASN A 59 16.99 -8.47 -10.32
C ASN A 59 17.01 -10.00 -10.17
N VAL A 60 18.07 -10.62 -10.69
CA VAL A 60 18.24 -12.07 -10.73
C VAL A 60 18.41 -12.68 -9.34
N LYS A 61 19.01 -11.95 -8.38
CA LYS A 61 19.26 -12.45 -7.03
C LYS A 61 17.93 -12.70 -6.30
N ASP A 62 17.03 -11.74 -6.33
CA ASP A 62 15.72 -11.83 -5.68
C ASP A 62 14.83 -12.87 -6.36
N PHE A 63 14.87 -12.93 -7.70
CA PHE A 63 14.19 -13.98 -8.46
C PHE A 63 14.68 -15.38 -8.07
N ASN A 64 16.00 -15.61 -8.02
CA ASN A 64 16.55 -16.91 -7.66
C ASN A 64 16.21 -17.27 -6.21
N ALA A 65 16.29 -16.32 -5.27
CA ALA A 65 15.94 -16.56 -3.87
C ALA A 65 14.45 -16.94 -3.73
N TYR A 66 13.56 -16.23 -4.44
CA TYR A 66 12.15 -16.56 -4.50
C TYR A 66 11.92 -17.94 -5.14
N TRP A 67 12.56 -18.21 -6.27
CA TRP A 67 12.41 -19.47 -6.97
C TRP A 67 12.84 -20.66 -6.12
N GLU A 68 14.00 -20.57 -5.46
CA GLU A 68 14.50 -21.64 -4.59
C GLU A 68 13.58 -21.91 -3.39
N LYS A 69 12.94 -20.87 -2.85
CA LYS A 69 11.97 -21.00 -1.76
C LYS A 69 10.65 -21.65 -2.22
N ASN A 70 10.14 -21.24 -3.39
CA ASN A 70 8.77 -21.60 -3.80
C ASN A 70 8.67 -22.80 -4.76
N LYS A 71 9.78 -23.26 -5.35
CA LYS A 71 9.78 -24.37 -6.33
C LYS A 71 9.27 -25.71 -5.79
N THR A 72 9.15 -25.87 -4.47
CA THR A 72 8.63 -27.09 -3.82
C THR A 72 7.23 -26.94 -3.26
N GLU A 73 6.77 -25.71 -3.05
CA GLU A 73 5.48 -25.44 -2.41
C GLU A 73 4.32 -25.51 -3.41
N THR A 74 4.58 -25.13 -4.66
CA THR A 74 3.55 -25.12 -5.72
C THR A 74 4.04 -25.86 -6.95
N LEU A 75 3.24 -26.80 -7.46
CA LEU A 75 3.51 -27.46 -8.75
C LEU A 75 3.21 -26.55 -9.94
N GLN A 76 2.59 -25.39 -9.74
CA GLN A 76 2.18 -24.49 -10.82
C GLN A 76 2.71 -23.08 -10.57
N HIS A 77 3.34 -22.50 -11.58
CA HIS A 77 3.86 -21.14 -11.56
C HIS A 77 3.34 -20.33 -12.74
N ASP A 78 2.73 -19.18 -12.45
CA ASP A 78 2.21 -18.24 -13.43
C ASP A 78 3.23 -17.11 -13.63
N PHE A 79 3.84 -17.06 -14.81
CA PHE A 79 4.83 -16.06 -15.21
C PHE A 79 4.17 -14.94 -16.01
N THR A 80 4.59 -13.71 -15.75
CA THR A 80 4.38 -12.59 -16.67
C THR A 80 5.73 -12.20 -17.26
N ILE A 81 5.81 -12.19 -18.59
CA ILE A 81 7.02 -11.83 -19.33
C ILE A 81 6.74 -10.70 -20.31
N VAL A 82 7.77 -9.91 -20.61
CA VAL A 82 7.81 -8.98 -21.74
C VAL A 82 8.64 -9.64 -22.84
N ARG A 83 8.02 -9.85 -23.99
CA ARG A 83 8.65 -10.42 -25.18
C ARG A 83 8.92 -9.30 -26.17
N PHE A 84 10.19 -9.12 -26.51
CA PHE A 84 10.60 -8.19 -27.54
C PHE A 84 10.51 -8.89 -28.90
N GLY A 85 9.77 -8.31 -29.85
CA GLY A 85 9.74 -8.79 -31.22
C GLY A 85 11.16 -8.91 -31.76
N LYS A 86 11.52 -10.08 -32.29
CA LYS A 86 12.83 -10.26 -32.94
C LYS A 86 12.93 -9.28 -34.10
N SER A 87 13.78 -8.26 -33.97
CA SER A 87 14.30 -7.54 -35.11
C SER A 87 14.92 -8.60 -36.03
N SER A 88 14.39 -8.75 -37.25
CA SER A 88 14.69 -9.87 -38.16
C SER A 88 16.13 -9.89 -38.72
N LYS A 89 17.09 -9.27 -38.04
CA LYS A 89 18.48 -9.23 -38.45
C LYS A 89 19.23 -10.37 -37.77
N ASN A 90 19.43 -11.43 -38.54
CA ASN A 90 20.29 -12.60 -38.32
C ASN A 90 19.67 -13.79 -37.58
N SER A 91 18.94 -14.64 -38.33
CA SER A 91 18.81 -16.06 -38.02
C SER A 91 19.44 -16.90 -39.14
N SER A 92 20.77 -17.02 -39.12
CA SER A 92 21.47 -18.04 -39.90
C SER A 92 21.63 -19.31 -39.07
N LYS A 93 21.02 -20.39 -39.57
CA LYS A 93 21.25 -21.82 -39.27
C LYS A 93 21.11 -22.26 -37.80
N SER A 94 19.92 -22.75 -37.44
CA SER A 94 19.82 -23.92 -36.58
C SER A 94 18.67 -24.83 -37.01
N SER A 95 18.88 -26.12 -36.75
CA SER A 95 18.28 -27.31 -37.33
C SER A 95 16.79 -27.52 -37.05
N ALA A 96 16.14 -28.19 -38.00
CA ALA A 96 14.75 -28.61 -38.02
C ALA A 96 14.23 -29.12 -36.66
N SER A 97 13.31 -28.36 -36.06
CA SER A 97 12.49 -28.80 -34.94
C SER A 97 11.11 -29.17 -35.48
N LYS A 98 10.69 -30.41 -35.27
CA LYS A 98 9.33 -30.92 -35.55
C LYS A 98 8.30 -30.00 -34.89
N SER A 99 7.34 -29.51 -35.66
CA SER A 99 6.19 -28.75 -35.17
C SER A 99 5.34 -29.62 -34.24
N VAL A 100 5.36 -29.30 -32.95
CA VAL A 100 4.36 -29.79 -31.99
C VAL A 100 3.21 -28.79 -32.03
N ASN A 101 2.05 -29.21 -32.52
CA ASN A 101 0.82 -28.42 -32.43
C ASN A 101 0.40 -28.34 -30.96
N LEU A 102 0.66 -27.20 -30.30
CA LEU A 102 0.05 -26.87 -29.03
C LEU A 102 -1.26 -26.11 -29.29
N SER A 103 -2.38 -26.76 -29.00
CA SER A 103 -3.69 -26.12 -28.84
C SER A 103 -3.69 -25.30 -27.55
N THR A 104 -3.54 -23.99 -27.66
CA THR A 104 -3.71 -23.04 -26.56
C THR A 104 -5.20 -22.91 -26.25
N VAL A 105 -5.68 -23.60 -25.22
CA VAL A 105 -7.01 -23.33 -24.66
C VAL A 105 -6.89 -22.07 -23.80
N VAL A 106 -7.39 -20.96 -24.33
CA VAL A 106 -7.59 -19.72 -23.58
C VAL A 106 -8.96 -19.83 -22.89
N THR A 107 -8.97 -20.24 -21.63
CA THR A 107 -10.14 -20.08 -20.75
C THR A 107 -9.92 -18.88 -19.85
N THR A 108 -10.62 -17.78 -20.14
CA THR A 108 -10.76 -16.63 -19.24
C THR A 108 -12.02 -16.80 -18.40
N ASP A 109 -11.87 -17.41 -17.22
CA ASP A 109 -12.82 -17.29 -16.11
C ASP A 109 -12.04 -17.53 -14.81
N ALA A 110 -11.30 -16.51 -14.38
CA ALA A 110 -10.70 -16.48 -13.04
C ALA A 110 -11.21 -15.23 -12.31
N LYS A 111 -12.05 -15.49 -11.31
CA LYS A 111 -12.53 -14.52 -10.33
C LYS A 111 -11.33 -13.86 -9.65
N PRO A 112 -11.27 -12.52 -9.53
CA PRO A 112 -10.11 -11.83 -8.96
C PRO A 112 -9.93 -12.24 -7.50
N GLU A 113 -8.73 -12.74 -7.17
CA GLU A 113 -8.32 -13.00 -5.79
C GLU A 113 -8.18 -11.68 -5.02
N LYS A 114 -8.54 -11.75 -3.74
CA LYS A 114 -8.57 -10.63 -2.80
C LYS A 114 -7.13 -10.12 -2.54
N PRO A 115 -6.86 -8.80 -2.62
CA PRO A 115 -5.51 -8.28 -2.46
C PRO A 115 -4.97 -8.58 -1.04
N GLU A 116 -3.74 -9.06 -1.01
CA GLU A 116 -2.97 -9.36 0.20
C GLU A 116 -2.82 -8.10 1.06
N LYS A 117 -3.04 -8.22 2.39
CA LYS A 117 -2.94 -7.09 3.32
C LYS A 117 -1.50 -6.58 3.37
N LEU A 118 -1.29 -5.32 3.01
CA LEU A 118 0.02 -4.67 3.06
C LEU A 118 0.49 -4.47 4.52
N PRO A 119 1.78 -4.66 4.81
CA PRO A 119 2.36 -4.33 6.11
C PRO A 119 2.39 -2.81 6.30
N VAL A 120 1.59 -2.31 7.25
CA VAL A 120 1.62 -0.92 7.70
C VAL A 120 2.76 -0.79 8.71
N SER A 121 3.65 0.18 8.52
CA SER A 121 4.72 0.45 9.48
C SER A 121 4.10 0.87 10.82
N GLU A 122 4.44 0.16 11.90
CA GLU A 122 3.99 0.49 13.25
C GLU A 122 4.38 1.93 13.61
N GLY A 123 3.38 2.83 13.73
CA GLY A 123 3.56 4.19 14.23
C GLY A 123 3.18 5.33 13.29
N SER A 124 2.84 5.09 12.02
CA SER A 124 2.20 6.13 11.19
C SER A 124 0.69 5.91 11.15
N ASN A 125 -0.08 6.99 11.32
CA ASN A 125 -1.55 6.98 11.17
C ASN A 125 -1.95 7.05 9.68
N ASP A 126 -1.07 6.61 8.78
CA ASP A 126 -1.32 6.73 7.35
C ASP A 126 -2.22 5.57 6.93
N LYS A 127 -3.32 5.89 6.24
CA LYS A 127 -4.28 4.89 5.78
C LYS A 127 -4.05 4.61 4.30
N PRO A 128 -3.95 3.33 3.88
CA PRO A 128 -3.96 3.01 2.47
C PRO A 128 -5.34 3.32 1.86
N VAL A 129 -5.35 4.11 0.81
CA VAL A 129 -6.52 4.47 0.01
C VAL A 129 -6.27 4.04 -1.43
N THR A 130 -7.17 3.25 -2.00
CA THR A 130 -7.12 2.86 -3.41
C THR A 130 -8.14 3.66 -4.19
N VAL A 131 -7.69 4.30 -5.28
CA VAL A 131 -8.54 5.12 -6.17
C VAL A 131 -8.33 4.71 -7.61
N ALA A 132 -9.43 4.57 -8.35
CA ALA A 132 -9.41 4.38 -9.79
C ALA A 132 -9.74 5.73 -10.46
N VAL A 133 -8.90 6.16 -11.40
CA VAL A 133 -9.06 7.45 -12.09
C VAL A 133 -9.42 7.19 -13.54
N THR A 134 -10.59 7.64 -13.97
CA THR A 134 -10.98 7.60 -15.39
C THR A 134 -10.34 8.74 -16.14
N LEU A 135 -9.48 8.42 -17.12
CA LEU A 135 -8.86 9.40 -18.00
C LEU A 135 -9.77 9.62 -19.21
N ASN A 136 -10.10 10.89 -19.49
CA ASN A 136 -10.73 11.28 -20.75
C ASN A 136 -9.62 11.78 -21.69
N GLU A 137 -9.77 11.58 -23.01
CA GLU A 137 -8.74 11.96 -24.01
C GLU A 137 -8.28 13.43 -23.87
N ASP A 138 -9.19 14.30 -23.45
CA ASP A 138 -8.93 15.74 -23.29
C ASP A 138 -8.43 16.16 -21.90
N ARG A 139 -8.52 15.29 -20.88
CA ARG A 139 -8.19 15.65 -19.48
C ARG A 139 -6.95 14.91 -19.00
N LYS A 140 -5.91 15.68 -18.67
CA LYS A 140 -4.69 15.17 -18.03
C LYS A 140 -5.00 14.72 -16.59
N LEU A 141 -4.21 13.76 -16.09
CA LEU A 141 -4.24 13.35 -14.68
C LEU A 141 -4.14 14.54 -13.72
N GLY A 142 -3.32 15.54 -14.08
CA GLY A 142 -3.19 16.81 -13.36
C GLY A 142 -2.61 16.69 -11.95
N VAL A 143 -1.83 15.63 -11.68
CA VAL A 143 -1.12 15.43 -10.41
C VAL A 143 0.37 15.62 -10.61
N LYS A 144 1.00 16.38 -9.72
CA LYS A 144 2.45 16.55 -9.69
C LYS A 144 3.03 15.78 -8.51
N PHE A 145 3.97 14.88 -8.81
CA PHE A 145 4.69 14.12 -7.79
C PHE A 145 6.10 14.68 -7.57
N SER A 146 6.54 14.68 -6.32
CA SER A 146 7.96 14.80 -5.94
C SER A 146 8.37 13.50 -5.25
N ALA A 147 9.27 12.76 -5.90
CA ALA A 147 9.49 11.34 -5.62
C ALA A 147 8.17 10.55 -5.70
N ARG A 148 7.62 10.15 -4.55
CA ARG A 148 6.32 9.44 -4.46
C ARG A 148 5.22 10.29 -3.84
N LYS A 149 5.55 11.47 -3.35
CA LYS A 149 4.63 12.34 -2.64
C LYS A 149 3.90 13.26 -3.61
N VAL A 150 2.58 13.36 -3.49
CA VAL A 150 1.77 14.31 -4.23
C VAL A 150 2.04 15.71 -3.71
N VAL A 151 2.54 16.59 -4.58
CA VAL A 151 2.85 17.98 -4.23
C VAL A 151 1.71 18.91 -4.60
N GLU A 152 1.01 18.59 -5.69
CA GLU A 152 0.01 19.45 -6.28
C GLU A 152 -1.00 18.59 -7.05
N VAL A 153 -2.28 18.96 -6.97
CA VAL A 153 -3.38 18.39 -7.74
C VAL A 153 -4.11 19.55 -8.37
N ASN A 154 -4.16 19.59 -9.71
CA ASN A 154 -4.84 20.64 -10.44
C ASN A 154 -6.37 20.54 -10.23
N GLU A 155 -7.02 21.67 -9.95
CA GLU A 155 -8.47 21.77 -9.71
C GLU A 155 -9.31 21.22 -10.86
N ASP A 156 -8.87 21.41 -12.10
CA ASP A 156 -9.59 20.97 -13.30
C ASP A 156 -9.22 19.55 -13.76
N SER A 157 -8.50 18.79 -12.93
CA SER A 157 -8.03 17.45 -13.28
C SER A 157 -9.01 16.34 -12.91
N CYS A 158 -8.87 15.19 -13.55
CA CYS A 158 -9.65 14.00 -13.20
C CYS A 158 -9.23 13.38 -11.85
N ALA A 159 -8.07 13.78 -11.30
CA ALA A 159 -7.62 13.33 -9.98
C ALA A 159 -8.18 14.16 -8.83
N LYS A 160 -8.79 15.33 -9.12
CA LYS A 160 -9.33 16.22 -8.09
C LYS A 160 -10.40 15.50 -7.25
N GLY A 161 -10.24 15.54 -5.93
CA GLY A 161 -11.14 14.88 -4.98
C GLY A 161 -10.89 13.37 -4.80
N LEU A 162 -10.08 12.75 -5.65
CA LEU A 162 -9.65 11.35 -5.51
C LEU A 162 -8.26 11.27 -4.90
N ILE A 163 -7.35 12.12 -5.37
CA ILE A 163 -5.97 12.24 -4.90
C ILE A 163 -5.84 13.59 -4.20
N GLU A 164 -5.19 13.59 -3.05
CA GLU A 164 -5.01 14.77 -2.22
C GLU A 164 -3.53 15.16 -2.15
N LYS A 165 -3.28 16.44 -1.84
CA LYS A 165 -1.92 16.92 -1.57
C LYS A 165 -1.36 16.13 -0.38
N ASP A 166 -0.06 15.87 -0.42
CA ASP A 166 0.68 15.10 0.58
C ASP A 166 0.40 13.59 0.63
N ASP A 167 -0.53 13.06 -0.19
CA ASP A 167 -0.66 11.62 -0.42
C ASP A 167 0.68 11.01 -0.88
N ILE A 168 0.99 9.79 -0.45
CA ILE A 168 2.20 9.07 -0.86
C ILE A 168 1.81 7.89 -1.75
N LEU A 169 2.22 7.93 -3.01
CA LEU A 169 2.02 6.82 -3.95
C LEU A 169 2.82 5.59 -3.52
N THR A 170 2.12 4.49 -3.26
CA THR A 170 2.73 3.20 -2.92
C THR A 170 2.61 2.16 -4.00
N HIS A 171 1.46 2.12 -4.70
CA HIS A 171 1.23 1.19 -5.81
C HIS A 171 0.50 1.87 -6.96
N PHE A 172 0.72 1.36 -8.16
CA PHE A 172 0.04 1.74 -9.38
C PHE A 172 -0.40 0.47 -10.11
N ASN A 173 -1.70 0.27 -10.28
CA ASN A 173 -2.31 -0.96 -10.82
C ASN A 173 -1.81 -2.23 -10.10
N GLY A 174 -1.78 -2.19 -8.77
CA GLY A 174 -1.25 -3.27 -7.93
C GLY A 174 0.29 -3.39 -7.90
N LEU A 175 1.02 -2.68 -8.78
CA LEU A 175 2.49 -2.73 -8.80
C LEU A 175 3.08 -1.74 -7.82
N LYS A 176 3.97 -2.23 -6.95
CA LYS A 176 4.64 -1.39 -5.95
C LYS A 176 5.59 -0.39 -6.62
N ILE A 177 5.48 0.86 -6.21
CA ILE A 177 6.30 1.98 -6.70
C ILE A 177 7.42 2.26 -5.70
N HIS A 178 8.67 2.07 -6.12
CA HIS A 178 9.85 2.37 -5.30
C HIS A 178 10.41 3.75 -5.63
N SER A 179 10.31 4.18 -6.88
CA SER A 179 10.82 5.47 -7.36
C SER A 179 9.86 6.18 -8.32
N ASN A 180 10.05 7.49 -8.51
CA ASN A 180 9.31 8.24 -9.52
C ASN A 180 9.58 7.72 -10.95
N LYS A 181 10.79 7.18 -11.19
CA LYS A 181 11.16 6.61 -12.49
C LYS A 181 10.36 5.35 -12.81
N ASP A 182 10.06 4.54 -11.78
CA ASP A 182 9.21 3.34 -11.93
C ASP A 182 7.81 3.77 -12.35
N PHE A 183 7.26 4.79 -11.67
CA PHE A 183 5.95 5.34 -11.99
C PHE A 183 5.88 5.91 -13.40
N ILE A 184 6.85 6.73 -13.82
CA ILE A 184 6.87 7.31 -15.18
C ILE A 184 6.91 6.21 -16.24
N SER A 185 7.72 5.17 -16.03
CA SER A 185 7.81 4.03 -16.95
C SER A 185 6.46 3.31 -17.07
N LEU A 186 5.79 3.05 -15.94
CA LEU A 186 4.49 2.38 -15.92
C LEU A 186 3.35 3.24 -16.47
N TRP A 187 3.45 4.56 -16.31
CA TRP A 187 2.45 5.52 -16.79
C TRP A 187 2.45 5.66 -18.31
N ALA A 188 3.62 5.57 -18.95
CA ALA A 188 3.76 5.72 -20.40
C ALA A 188 2.90 4.72 -21.21
N ASP A 189 2.69 3.53 -20.65
CA ASP A 189 1.93 2.45 -21.29
C ASP A 189 0.40 2.53 -21.06
N TYR A 190 -0.05 3.57 -20.36
CA TYR A 190 -1.41 3.64 -19.80
C TYR A 190 -2.39 4.56 -20.55
N VAL A 191 -2.06 4.96 -21.79
CA VAL A 191 -2.97 5.75 -22.64
C VAL A 191 -4.25 4.93 -22.94
N GLY A 192 -5.42 5.48 -22.60
CA GLY A 192 -6.73 4.86 -22.88
C GLY A 192 -7.20 3.80 -21.88
N LYS A 193 -6.57 3.68 -20.70
CA LYS A 193 -6.99 2.76 -19.63
C LYS A 193 -7.39 3.55 -18.36
N THR A 194 -8.08 2.87 -17.44
CA THR A 194 -8.42 3.42 -16.11
C THR A 194 -7.33 3.01 -15.12
N PRO A 195 -6.33 3.86 -14.83
CA PRO A 195 -5.33 3.56 -13.82
C PRO A 195 -5.93 3.48 -12.41
N GLU A 196 -5.43 2.53 -11.64
CA GLU A 196 -5.66 2.40 -10.20
C GLU A 196 -4.41 2.84 -9.44
N PHE A 197 -4.60 3.63 -8.39
CA PHE A 197 -3.54 4.12 -7.51
C PHE A 197 -3.81 3.64 -6.09
N THR A 198 -2.78 3.15 -5.41
CA THR A 198 -2.82 2.94 -3.96
C THR A 198 -1.91 3.96 -3.30
N LEU A 199 -2.52 4.79 -2.47
CA LEU A 199 -1.91 5.94 -1.82
C LEU A 199 -1.88 5.69 -0.31
N LEU A 200 -0.83 6.12 0.38
CA LEU A 200 -0.87 6.34 1.82
C LEU A 200 -1.31 7.77 2.04
N ARG A 201 -2.56 7.93 2.46
CA ARG A 201 -3.11 9.22 2.84
C ARG A 201 -2.80 9.46 4.30
N LYS A 202 -2.16 10.60 4.58
CA LYS A 202 -2.08 11.09 5.94
C LYS A 202 -3.51 11.48 6.32
N GLU A 203 -4.10 10.81 7.30
CA GLU A 203 -5.38 11.29 7.81
C GLU A 203 -5.16 12.71 8.33
N ASP A 204 -5.87 13.68 7.75
CA ASP A 204 -5.99 15.02 8.32
C ASP A 204 -6.82 14.89 9.59
N VAL A 205 -6.13 14.49 10.64
CA VAL A 205 -6.70 14.35 11.95
C VAL A 205 -6.79 15.75 12.53
N ALA A 206 -7.95 16.37 12.36
CA ALA A 206 -8.27 17.60 13.07
C ALA A 206 -8.17 17.31 14.57
N ARG A 207 -7.36 18.10 15.28
CA ARG A 207 -7.28 18.07 16.74
C ARG A 207 -8.30 19.05 17.27
N VAL A 208 -9.38 18.52 17.82
CA VAL A 208 -10.42 19.33 18.45
C VAL A 208 -10.20 19.28 19.95
N GLU A 209 -10.08 20.44 20.57
CA GLU A 209 -10.13 20.56 22.02
C GLU A 209 -11.55 20.27 22.49
N LYS A 210 -11.68 19.26 23.36
CA LYS A 210 -12.93 18.90 24.02
C LYS A 210 -12.77 19.08 25.52
N ILE A 211 -13.71 19.78 26.13
CA ILE A 211 -13.82 19.85 27.59
C ILE A 211 -14.70 18.69 28.04
N VAL A 212 -14.16 17.81 28.88
CA VAL A 212 -14.91 16.73 29.53
C VAL A 212 -15.11 17.05 31.00
N GLU A 213 -16.33 16.87 31.48
CA GLU A 213 -16.70 17.09 32.87
C GLU A 213 -16.84 15.74 33.57
N ILE A 214 -16.02 15.51 34.58
CA ILE A 214 -15.91 14.24 35.30
C ILE A 214 -16.33 14.47 36.75
N MET A 215 -17.31 13.72 37.24
CA MET A 215 -17.76 13.80 38.63
C MET A 215 -16.99 12.79 39.47
N LEU A 216 -16.16 13.27 40.40
CA LEU A 216 -15.35 12.41 41.26
C LEU A 216 -15.98 12.24 42.64
N ARG A 217 -16.08 10.98 43.10
CA ARG A 217 -16.41 10.69 44.51
C ARG A 217 -15.18 10.90 45.40
N PRO A 218 -15.37 11.10 46.72
CA PRO A 218 -14.25 11.21 47.65
C PRO A 218 -13.32 9.99 47.55
N ASN A 219 -12.01 10.24 47.42
CA ASN A 219 -10.96 9.22 47.26
C ASN A 219 -11.03 8.36 45.98
N GLU A 220 -11.90 8.71 45.02
CA GLU A 220 -11.98 8.00 43.75
C GLU A 220 -10.83 8.42 42.81
N LYS A 221 -10.18 7.44 42.21
CA LYS A 221 -9.20 7.70 41.15
C LYS A 221 -9.93 7.92 39.83
N ILE A 222 -9.53 8.95 39.09
CA ILE A 222 -10.06 9.27 37.75
C ILE A 222 -10.03 8.09 36.77
N GLY A 223 -9.04 7.19 36.92
CA GLY A 223 -8.90 5.99 36.08
C GLY A 223 -8.21 6.23 34.74
N VAL A 224 -7.53 7.36 34.55
CA VAL A 224 -6.77 7.69 33.33
C VAL A 224 -5.28 7.49 33.59
N THR A 225 -4.58 6.84 32.65
CA THR A 225 -3.12 6.74 32.64
C THR A 225 -2.59 7.44 31.40
N ALA A 226 -1.67 8.39 31.58
CA ALA A 226 -1.02 9.14 30.52
C ALA A 226 0.50 8.89 30.49
N ASN A 227 1.10 9.02 29.32
CA ASN A 227 2.56 8.98 29.16
C ASN A 227 3.19 10.38 29.38
N ASP A 228 4.51 10.49 29.23
CA ASP A 228 5.26 11.74 29.45
C ASP A 228 4.86 12.89 28.51
N LYS A 229 4.16 12.58 27.41
CA LYS A 229 3.60 13.56 26.48
C LYS A 229 2.14 13.89 26.78
N MET A 230 1.66 13.55 27.97
CA MET A 230 0.26 13.69 28.39
C MET A 230 -0.75 12.95 27.49
N LYS A 231 -0.29 11.97 26.71
CA LYS A 231 -1.17 11.17 25.87
C LYS A 231 -1.76 10.03 26.68
N VAL A 232 -3.08 9.91 26.67
CA VAL A 232 -3.81 8.85 27.35
C VAL A 232 -3.44 7.51 26.70
N VAL A 233 -2.84 6.63 27.49
CA VAL A 233 -2.44 5.28 27.06
C VAL A 233 -3.40 4.22 27.56
N ALA A 234 -4.12 4.48 28.66
CA ALA A 234 -5.14 3.58 29.18
C ALA A 234 -6.24 4.36 29.91
N VAL A 235 -7.46 3.85 29.83
CA VAL A 235 -8.61 4.27 30.64
C VAL A 235 -9.15 3.03 31.33
N ARG A 236 -9.24 3.06 32.66
CA ARG A 236 -9.72 1.95 33.48
C ARG A 236 -11.23 1.80 33.29
N ALA A 237 -11.68 0.60 32.94
CA ALA A 237 -13.10 0.29 32.85
C ALA A 237 -13.83 0.57 34.18
N ASN A 238 -15.06 1.06 34.10
CA ASN A 238 -15.90 1.45 35.25
C ASN A 238 -15.29 2.55 36.13
N SER A 239 -14.37 3.35 35.61
CA SER A 239 -13.90 4.56 36.29
C SER A 239 -14.74 5.78 35.89
N SER A 240 -14.63 6.86 36.65
CA SER A 240 -15.29 8.13 36.32
C SER A 240 -14.89 8.70 34.94
N ALA A 241 -13.75 8.33 34.38
CA ALA A 241 -13.35 8.75 33.03
C ALA A 241 -13.78 7.80 31.90
N ASP A 242 -14.34 6.63 32.25
CA ASP A 242 -14.75 5.64 31.26
C ASP A 242 -15.85 6.21 30.34
N GLY A 243 -15.69 6.01 29.03
CA GLY A 243 -16.55 6.60 27.99
C GLY A 243 -16.36 8.11 27.73
N LEU A 244 -15.79 8.88 28.66
CA LEU A 244 -15.58 10.33 28.51
C LEU A 244 -14.23 10.64 27.86
N VAL A 245 -13.17 9.99 28.34
CA VAL A 245 -11.79 10.10 27.84
C VAL A 245 -11.47 8.86 27.00
N LYS A 246 -10.73 9.03 25.90
CA LYS A 246 -10.35 7.94 25.00
C LYS A 246 -8.83 7.75 24.98
N VAL A 247 -8.41 6.50 24.75
CA VAL A 247 -7.00 6.22 24.46
C VAL A 247 -6.57 7.00 23.22
N GLY A 248 -5.43 7.67 23.30
CA GLY A 248 -4.91 8.55 22.26
C GLY A 248 -5.23 10.03 22.43
N ASP A 249 -6.20 10.40 23.29
CA ASP A 249 -6.43 11.80 23.68
C ASP A 249 -5.17 12.39 24.32
N GLU A 250 -4.93 13.68 24.13
CA GLU A 250 -3.83 14.42 24.77
C GLU A 250 -4.40 15.37 25.83
N ILE A 251 -4.04 15.18 27.09
CA ILE A 251 -4.54 16.00 28.21
C ILE A 251 -3.80 17.34 28.19
N ILE A 252 -4.54 18.43 28.03
CA ILE A 252 -3.98 19.79 27.91
C ILE A 252 -4.17 20.62 29.18
N HIS A 253 -5.33 20.53 29.85
CA HIS A 253 -5.60 21.24 31.10
C HIS A 253 -6.55 20.48 32.03
N ILE A 254 -6.45 20.80 33.32
CA ILE A 254 -7.34 20.34 34.38
C ILE A 254 -7.79 21.58 35.16
N ASN A 255 -9.11 21.79 35.23
CA ASN A 255 -9.74 22.98 35.80
C ASN A 255 -9.07 24.27 35.31
N GLU A 256 -8.92 24.38 33.98
CA GLU A 256 -8.29 25.52 33.27
C GLU A 256 -6.77 25.68 33.53
N ILE A 257 -6.17 24.83 34.36
CA ILE A 257 -4.73 24.83 34.61
C ILE A 257 -4.04 23.86 33.64
N ARG A 258 -3.12 24.39 32.83
CA ARG A 258 -2.36 23.60 31.85
C ARG A 258 -1.54 22.50 32.52
N VAL A 259 -1.59 21.29 31.94
CA VAL A 259 -0.83 20.12 32.39
C VAL A 259 0.31 19.85 31.39
N ARG A 260 1.54 19.67 31.88
CA ARG A 260 2.73 19.42 31.04
C ARG A 260 3.51 18.17 31.44
N SER A 261 3.15 17.55 32.56
CA SER A 261 3.81 16.36 33.10
C SER A 261 2.86 15.58 33.99
N ASN A 262 3.18 14.30 34.21
CA ASN A 262 2.45 13.41 35.11
C ASN A 262 2.48 13.90 36.57
N ASP A 263 3.60 14.46 37.03
CA ASP A 263 3.70 15.02 38.39
C ASP A 263 2.74 16.21 38.58
N ARG A 264 2.68 17.11 37.59
CA ARG A 264 1.75 18.25 37.63
C ARG A 264 0.30 17.78 37.57
N MET A 265 0.02 16.75 36.78
CA MET A 265 -1.31 16.12 36.75
C MET A 265 -1.69 15.57 38.12
N ALA A 266 -0.79 14.80 38.76
CA ALA A 266 -1.02 14.22 40.07
C ALA A 266 -1.23 15.28 41.15
N GLU A 267 -0.43 16.35 41.15
CA GLU A 267 -0.58 17.49 42.06
C GLU A 267 -1.97 18.15 41.91
N LEU A 268 -2.42 18.38 40.66
CA LEU A 268 -3.72 18.99 40.40
C LEU A 268 -4.87 18.07 40.81
N LEU A 269 -4.76 16.78 40.55
CA LEU A 269 -5.76 15.79 40.97
C LEU A 269 -5.84 15.64 42.49
N ALA A 270 -4.71 15.73 43.20
CA ALA A 270 -4.67 15.65 44.66
C ALA A 270 -5.38 16.84 45.34
N LYS A 271 -5.43 18.00 44.69
CA LYS A 271 -6.14 19.19 45.18
C LYS A 271 -7.66 19.12 44.96
N ILE A 272 -8.15 18.14 44.20
CA ILE A 272 -9.57 17.96 43.94
C ILE A 272 -10.13 17.02 45.01
N GLU A 273 -10.49 17.60 46.15
CA GLU A 273 -10.97 16.82 47.29
C GLU A 273 -12.38 16.24 47.04
N ARG A 274 -13.25 17.00 46.37
CA ARG A 274 -14.60 16.58 45.94
C ARG A 274 -15.08 17.39 44.73
N GLY A 275 -15.88 16.76 43.88
CA GLY A 275 -16.74 17.47 42.94
C GLY A 275 -16.35 17.32 41.47
N LYS A 276 -16.58 18.40 40.73
CA LYS A 276 -16.57 18.42 39.27
C LYS A 276 -15.16 18.76 38.75
N LEU A 277 -14.53 17.78 38.13
CA LEU A 277 -13.27 17.94 37.38
C LEU A 277 -13.61 18.35 35.95
N LYS A 278 -13.11 19.49 35.47
CA LYS A 278 -13.09 19.82 34.05
C LYS A 278 -11.74 19.46 33.47
N MET A 279 -11.70 18.62 32.46
CA MET A 279 -10.45 18.23 31.78
C MET A 279 -10.54 18.63 30.31
N GLY A 280 -9.59 19.44 29.85
CA GLY A 280 -9.37 19.68 28.44
C GLY A 280 -8.58 18.55 27.83
N VAL A 281 -9.11 17.94 26.77
CA VAL A 281 -8.41 16.94 25.97
C VAL A 281 -8.38 17.36 24.51
N LEU A 282 -7.21 17.27 23.87
CA LEU A 282 -7.10 17.31 22.42
C LEU A 282 -7.43 15.91 21.89
N ARG A 283 -8.58 15.82 21.22
CA ARG A 283 -9.02 14.60 20.59
C ARG A 283 -8.76 14.66 19.10
N ASN A 284 -8.14 13.60 18.62
CA ASN A 284 -8.02 13.31 17.21
C ASN A 284 -9.42 12.95 16.66
N THR A 285 -10.04 13.83 15.88
CA THR A 285 -11.31 13.55 15.22
C THR A 285 -11.07 13.29 13.74
N THR A 286 -11.69 12.24 13.20
CA THR A 286 -11.76 12.08 11.75
C THR A 286 -12.79 13.08 11.20
N ALA A 287 -12.62 13.53 9.95
CA ALA A 287 -13.54 14.48 9.32
C ALA A 287 -15.02 14.01 9.34
N GLY A 288 -15.26 12.70 9.46
CA GLY A 288 -16.59 12.13 9.61
C GLY A 288 -17.24 12.39 10.99
N ASP A 289 -16.45 12.45 12.06
CA ASP A 289 -16.95 12.67 13.42
C ASP A 289 -17.32 14.14 13.65
N ALA A 290 -16.56 15.07 13.06
CA ALA A 290 -16.74 16.51 13.25
C ALA A 290 -18.11 17.01 12.75
N LYS A 291 -18.63 16.43 11.65
CA LYS A 291 -19.94 16.79 11.09
C LYS A 291 -21.13 16.37 11.95
N LYS A 292 -20.96 15.39 12.85
CA LYS A 292 -22.08 14.88 13.66
C LYS A 292 -22.29 15.70 14.94
N THR A 293 -21.22 16.28 15.48
CA THR A 293 -21.26 17.09 16.70
C THR A 293 -21.90 18.48 16.54
N SER A 294 -22.04 19.01 15.32
CA SER A 294 -22.61 20.35 15.11
C SER A 294 -24.14 20.38 14.97
N VAL A 295 -24.82 19.23 14.99
CA VAL A 295 -26.28 19.16 14.75
C VAL A 295 -27.07 18.91 16.04
N ASP A 296 -26.45 18.40 17.10
CA ASP A 296 -27.12 18.06 18.38
C ASP A 296 -26.97 19.13 19.47
N GLU A 297 -26.41 20.31 19.17
CA GLU A 297 -26.28 21.46 20.09
C GLU A 297 -27.04 22.70 19.58
N VAL A 298 -28.34 22.56 19.27
CA VAL A 298 -29.29 23.68 19.11
C VAL A 298 -30.58 23.39 19.86
#